data_AF-A0A834LUF8-F1
#
_entry.id   AF-A0A834LUF8-F1
#
_cell.length_a   1.000
_cell.length_b   1.000
_cell.length_c   1.000
_cell.angle_alpha   90.00
_cell.angle_beta   90.00
_cell.angle_gamma   90.00
#
_symmetry.space_group_name_H-M   'P 1'
#
loop_
_entity.id
_entity.type
_entity.pdbx_description
1 polymer ?
#
loop_
_entity_poly.entity_id
_entity_poly.type
_entity_poly.pdbx_seq_one_letter_code
_entity_poly.pdbx_strand_id
1 'polypeptide(L)'
;MEEVGDDDTGPHSSLTERIDDDQPTLSAQALEALREFLGEQNRALLADDDGGGSNGVTSSSEVALLVEDWRLSQFWYDPETAETVAREVLSLCGSVEFPSVACIACPTLYAYLKKFGPSVSAQLLEYDKRFEQYGSEFTFYDYNQPEELPSSLKTAYQIVVADPPYLVRT
;
A
#
# COMPACT_ATOMS: atom_id res chain seq x y z
N MET A 1 73.32 -16.98 -48.49
CA MET A 1 72.24 -17.33 -49.42
C MET A 1 70.98 -17.43 -48.57
N GLU A 2 70.05 -16.49 -48.76
CA GLU A 2 68.59 -16.72 -48.94
C GLU A 2 67.87 -17.63 -47.92
N GLU A 3 66.74 -17.29 -47.30
CA GLU A 3 65.69 -16.29 -47.59
C GLU A 3 64.82 -16.08 -46.33
N VAL A 4 63.98 -15.04 -46.39
CA VAL A 4 63.05 -14.51 -45.39
C VAL A 4 61.74 -15.33 -45.28
N GLY A 5 61.07 -15.24 -44.13
CA GLY A 5 59.63 -15.50 -43.95
C GLY A 5 59.30 -15.95 -42.52
N ASP A 6 58.24 -15.55 -41.83
CA ASP A 6 57.32 -14.41 -41.92
C ASP A 6 56.62 -14.34 -40.55
N ASP A 7 55.98 -13.22 -40.27
CA ASP A 7 55.26 -12.80 -39.07
C ASP A 7 54.13 -13.77 -38.62
N ASP A 8 53.94 -13.96 -37.30
CA ASP A 8 52.59 -14.15 -36.73
C ASP A 8 52.53 -13.67 -35.27
N THR A 9 51.94 -12.49 -35.12
CA THR A 9 51.55 -11.85 -33.86
C THR A 9 50.45 -12.65 -33.16
N GLY A 10 50.80 -13.35 -32.07
CA GLY A 10 49.81 -13.89 -31.13
C GLY A 10 49.27 -12.78 -30.21
N PRO A 11 47.96 -12.52 -30.16
CA PRO A 11 47.40 -11.38 -29.47
C PRO A 11 47.39 -11.59 -27.95
N HIS A 12 47.58 -10.46 -27.24
CA HIS A 12 47.19 -10.22 -25.85
C HIS A 12 46.01 -11.12 -25.42
N SER A 13 46.30 -12.18 -24.64
CA SER A 13 45.27 -12.85 -23.86
C SER A 13 44.90 -11.92 -22.72
N SER A 14 43.91 -11.09 -23.01
CA SER A 14 42.97 -10.48 -22.11
C SER A 14 42.90 -11.17 -20.75
N LEU A 15 43.09 -10.38 -19.70
CA LEU A 15 42.54 -10.64 -18.37
C LEU A 15 41.02 -10.72 -18.52
N THR A 16 40.50 -11.87 -18.92
CA THR A 16 39.12 -12.24 -18.63
C THR A 16 39.11 -12.71 -17.19
N GLU A 17 38.81 -11.77 -16.30
CA GLU A 17 38.31 -12.12 -14.97
C GLU A 17 37.21 -13.16 -15.16
N ARG A 18 37.46 -14.38 -14.68
CA ARG A 18 36.44 -15.42 -14.60
C ARG A 18 35.43 -14.95 -13.56
N ILE A 19 34.34 -14.35 -14.05
CA ILE A 19 33.10 -14.25 -13.28
C ILE A 19 32.65 -15.70 -13.11
N ASP A 20 32.89 -16.24 -11.92
CA ASP A 20 32.43 -17.58 -11.56
C ASP A 20 30.90 -17.57 -11.63
N ASP A 21 30.39 -18.40 -12.53
CA ASP A 21 29.07 -18.37 -13.14
C ASP A 21 28.06 -19.20 -12.34
N ASP A 22 27.98 -18.97 -11.03
CA ASP A 22 26.95 -19.55 -10.17
C ASP A 22 26.05 -18.43 -9.64
N GLN A 23 25.35 -17.75 -10.56
CA GLN A 23 24.18 -16.95 -10.17
C GLN A 23 23.16 -17.91 -9.52
N PRO A 24 22.77 -17.70 -8.24
CA PRO A 24 21.88 -18.64 -7.57
C PRO A 24 20.56 -18.74 -8.33
N THR A 25 20.25 -19.93 -8.83
CA THR A 25 18.99 -20.25 -9.50
C THR A 25 18.07 -20.98 -8.55
N LEU A 26 16.76 -20.75 -8.70
CA LEU A 26 15.76 -21.48 -7.96
C LEU A 26 15.77 -22.95 -8.38
N SER A 27 15.58 -23.86 -7.42
CA SER A 27 15.38 -25.27 -7.74
C SER A 27 14.13 -25.46 -8.59
N ALA A 28 14.06 -26.53 -9.39
CA ALA A 28 12.88 -26.82 -10.20
C ALA A 28 11.60 -26.87 -9.37
N GLN A 29 11.68 -27.45 -8.17
CA GLN A 29 10.57 -27.51 -7.21
C GLN A 29 10.17 -26.11 -6.71
N ALA A 30 11.13 -25.23 -6.41
CA ALA A 30 10.84 -23.87 -5.99
C ALA A 30 10.21 -23.03 -7.11
N LEU A 31 10.66 -23.21 -8.36
CA LEU A 31 10.06 -22.56 -9.54
C LEU A 31 8.63 -23.02 -9.78
N GLU A 32 8.36 -24.31 -9.60
CA GLU A 32 7.02 -24.89 -9.77
C GLU A 32 6.05 -24.39 -8.70
N ALA A 33 6.48 -24.42 -7.43
CA ALA A 33 5.71 -23.86 -6.32
C ALA A 33 5.44 -22.35 -6.50
N LEU A 34 6.44 -21.59 -6.99
CA LEU A 34 6.26 -20.17 -7.28
C LEU A 34 5.26 -19.93 -8.42
N ARG A 35 5.29 -20.74 -9.48
CA ARG A 35 4.32 -20.66 -10.59
C ARG A 35 2.91 -20.98 -10.14
N GLU A 36 2.74 -22.01 -9.31
CA GLU A 36 1.44 -22.36 -8.72
C GLU A 36 0.89 -21.21 -7.88
N PHE A 37 1.70 -20.67 -6.98
CA PHE A 37 1.34 -19.51 -6.14
C PHE A 37 0.96 -18.28 -6.96
N LEU A 38 1.77 -17.90 -7.96
CA LEU A 38 1.47 -16.75 -8.84
C LEU A 38 0.18 -16.98 -9.65
N GLY A 39 -0.09 -18.22 -10.07
CA GLY A 39 -1.33 -18.61 -10.74
C GLY A 39 -2.54 -18.48 -9.82
N GLU A 40 -2.42 -18.85 -8.55
CA GLU A 40 -3.46 -18.64 -7.54
C GLU A 40 -3.74 -17.17 -7.27
N GLN A 41 -2.70 -16.34 -7.09
CA GLN A 41 -2.84 -14.90 -6.88
C GLN A 41 -3.55 -14.23 -8.06
N ASN A 42 -3.17 -14.57 -9.30
CA ASN A 42 -3.80 -14.01 -10.49
C ASN A 42 -5.28 -14.43 -10.62
N ARG A 43 -5.64 -15.65 -10.21
CA ARG A 43 -7.04 -16.10 -10.19
C ARG A 43 -7.86 -15.41 -9.11
N ALA A 44 -7.29 -15.17 -7.94
CA ALA A 44 -7.97 -14.45 -6.86
C ALA A 44 -8.26 -12.99 -7.24
N LEU A 45 -7.31 -12.31 -7.89
CA LEU A 45 -7.48 -10.94 -8.38
C LEU A 45 -8.57 -10.82 -9.46
N LEU A 46 -8.69 -11.81 -10.35
CA LEU A 46 -9.72 -11.83 -11.39
C LEU A 46 -11.12 -12.21 -10.85
N ALA A 47 -11.20 -12.94 -9.73
CA ALA A 47 -12.47 -13.27 -9.09
C ALA A 47 -13.07 -12.09 -8.32
N ASP A 48 -12.24 -11.12 -7.89
CA ASP A 48 -12.69 -9.90 -7.22
C ASP A 48 -13.22 -8.83 -8.19
N ASP A 49 -12.85 -8.89 -9.48
CA ASP A 49 -13.27 -7.93 -10.52
C ASP A 49 -14.65 -8.26 -11.14
N ASP A 50 -15.16 -9.48 -11.00
CA ASP A 50 -16.49 -9.91 -11.51
C ASP A 50 -17.62 -9.78 -10.46
N GLY A 51 -17.36 -9.10 -9.33
CA GLY A 51 -18.29 -8.88 -8.22
C GLY A 51 -19.37 -7.81 -8.46
N GLY A 52 -19.88 -7.69 -9.68
CA GLY A 52 -20.99 -6.82 -10.05
C GLY A 52 -22.34 -7.40 -9.62
N GLY A 53 -22.72 -7.21 -8.36
CA GLY A 53 -24.11 -7.17 -7.90
C GLY A 53 -24.87 -8.50 -7.76
N SER A 54 -24.98 -8.98 -6.52
CA SER A 54 -26.20 -9.67 -6.06
C SER A 54 -26.38 -9.53 -4.55
N ASN A 55 -27.53 -8.97 -4.17
CA ASN A 55 -28.05 -8.90 -2.81
C ASN A 55 -28.07 -10.29 -2.15
N GLY A 56 -27.12 -10.53 -1.25
CA GLY A 56 -27.22 -11.53 -0.19
C GLY A 56 -27.16 -10.82 1.14
N VAL A 57 -28.30 -10.69 1.83
CA VAL A 57 -28.36 -10.20 3.22
C VAL A 57 -27.40 -11.01 4.08
N THR A 58 -26.21 -10.46 4.28
CA THR A 58 -25.29 -10.80 5.34
C THR A 58 -25.24 -9.54 6.20
N SER A 59 -25.40 -9.73 7.50
CA SER A 59 -25.63 -8.70 8.51
C SER A 59 -24.95 -7.36 8.20
N SER A 60 -25.72 -6.28 8.21
CA SER A 60 -25.34 -4.87 7.98
C SER A 60 -24.29 -4.31 8.96
N SER A 61 -23.44 -5.14 9.55
CA SER A 61 -22.67 -4.85 10.77
C SER A 61 -21.16 -4.86 10.59
N GLU A 62 -20.60 -5.47 9.55
CA GLU A 62 -19.15 -5.60 9.40
C GLU A 62 -18.59 -4.57 8.42
N VAL A 63 -17.53 -3.86 8.82
CA VAL A 63 -16.85 -2.88 7.96
C VAL A 63 -15.94 -3.67 7.02
N ALA A 64 -16.23 -3.67 5.73
CA ALA A 64 -15.37 -4.30 4.74
C ALA A 64 -14.08 -3.46 4.56
N LEU A 65 -12.98 -3.94 5.12
CA LEU A 65 -11.65 -3.37 4.90
C LEU A 65 -10.95 -4.11 3.74
N LEU A 66 -10.03 -3.42 3.07
CA LEU A 66 -9.15 -4.05 2.09
C LEU A 66 -8.25 -5.11 2.75
N VAL A 67 -7.71 -6.03 1.95
CA VAL A 67 -6.67 -6.94 2.44
C VAL A 67 -5.41 -6.14 2.78
N GLU A 68 -4.84 -6.40 3.95
CA GLU A 68 -3.61 -5.76 4.44
C GLU A 68 -2.44 -5.98 3.46
N ASP A 69 -1.71 -4.90 3.14
CA ASP A 69 -0.41 -4.99 2.47
C ASP A 69 0.72 -4.78 3.48
N TRP A 70 1.36 -5.88 3.87
CA TRP A 70 2.45 -5.89 4.86
C TRP A 70 3.68 -5.11 4.39
N ARG A 71 3.87 -4.92 3.07
CA ARG A 71 4.97 -4.12 2.52
C ARG A 71 4.80 -2.64 2.83
N LEU A 72 3.55 -2.21 3.03
CA LEU A 72 3.20 -0.85 3.44
C LEU A 72 3.13 -0.70 4.96
N SER A 73 3.40 -1.77 5.72
CA SER A 73 3.20 -1.83 7.18
C SER A 73 1.77 -1.48 7.58
N GLN A 74 0.78 -1.95 6.82
CA GLN A 74 -0.63 -1.80 7.13
C GLN A 74 -1.08 -2.83 8.16
N PHE A 75 -1.66 -2.36 9.26
CA PHE A 75 -2.28 -3.20 10.28
C PHE A 75 -3.65 -2.62 10.60
N TRP A 76 -4.69 -3.43 10.47
CA TRP A 76 -6.04 -2.97 10.78
C TRP A 76 -6.31 -3.02 12.27
N TYR A 77 -7.01 -2.01 12.77
CA TYR A 77 -7.48 -2.03 14.16
C TYR A 77 -8.43 -3.20 14.35
N ASP A 78 -8.34 -3.84 15.52
CA ASP A 78 -9.40 -4.75 15.91
C ASP A 78 -10.73 -3.98 16.05
N PRO A 79 -11.88 -4.68 15.95
CA PRO A 79 -13.18 -4.02 15.98
C PRO A 79 -13.41 -3.18 17.24
N GLU A 80 -12.99 -3.63 18.43
CA GLU A 80 -13.22 -2.90 19.68
C GLU A 80 -12.45 -1.57 19.68
N THR A 81 -11.18 -1.60 19.27
CA THR A 81 -10.36 -0.40 19.11
C THR A 81 -10.96 0.54 18.07
N ALA A 82 -11.34 0.03 16.90
CA ALA A 82 -11.90 0.83 15.82
C ALA A 82 -13.21 1.53 16.24
N GLU A 83 -14.11 0.80 16.91
CA GLU A 83 -15.37 1.37 17.41
C GLU A 83 -15.15 2.41 18.48
N THR A 84 -14.25 2.13 19.44
CA THR A 84 -13.96 3.03 20.54
C THR A 84 -13.38 4.35 20.02
N VAL A 85 -12.34 4.29 19.19
CA VAL A 85 -11.70 5.51 18.65
C VAL A 85 -12.67 6.30 17.76
N ALA A 86 -13.47 5.61 16.93
CA ALA A 86 -14.47 6.29 16.10
C ALA A 86 -15.52 7.03 16.97
N ARG A 87 -16.01 6.41 18.04
CA ARG A 87 -16.97 7.07 18.96
C ARG A 87 -16.38 8.29 19.65
N GLU A 88 -15.13 8.22 20.08
CA GLU A 88 -14.44 9.37 20.69
C GLU A 88 -14.30 10.53 19.69
N VAL A 89 -13.91 10.24 18.44
CA VAL A 89 -13.86 11.26 17.38
C VAL A 89 -15.23 11.87 17.12
N LEU A 90 -16.29 11.06 17.05
CA LEU A 90 -17.67 11.56 16.87
C LEU A 90 -18.13 12.42 18.06
N SER A 91 -17.75 12.06 19.28
CA SER A 91 -18.01 12.86 20.48
C SER A 91 -17.33 14.23 20.40
N LEU A 92 -16.06 14.28 19.96
CA LEU A 92 -15.35 15.53 19.69
C LEU A 92 -16.04 16.36 18.59
N CYS A 93 -16.48 15.71 17.51
CA CYS A 93 -17.24 16.38 16.45
C CYS A 93 -18.51 17.06 16.96
N GLY A 94 -19.21 16.47 17.93
CA GLY A 94 -20.41 17.05 18.54
C GLY A 94 -20.18 18.33 19.35
N SER A 95 -18.91 18.64 19.67
CA SER A 95 -18.51 19.85 20.39
C SER A 95 -18.07 20.99 19.47
N VAL A 96 -18.08 20.77 18.15
CA VAL A 96 -17.60 21.72 17.13
C VAL A 96 -18.75 22.05 16.18
N GLU A 97 -18.89 23.32 15.79
CA GLU A 97 -20.01 23.78 14.96
C GLU A 97 -19.95 23.21 13.52
N PHE A 98 -18.75 23.07 12.96
CA PHE A 98 -18.50 22.50 11.64
C PHE A 98 -17.31 21.54 11.72
N PRO A 99 -17.50 20.29 12.18
CA PRO A 99 -16.40 19.37 12.37
C PRO A 99 -15.87 18.84 11.03
N SER A 100 -14.55 18.89 10.87
CA SER A 100 -13.84 18.21 9.79
C SER A 100 -12.67 17.40 10.36
N VAL A 101 -12.56 16.17 9.86
CA VAL A 101 -11.63 15.16 10.35
C VAL A 101 -10.64 14.78 9.25
N ALA A 102 -9.35 14.78 9.56
CA ALA A 102 -8.33 14.15 8.73
C ALA A 102 -7.89 12.84 9.38
N CYS A 103 -7.96 11.74 8.62
CA CYS A 103 -7.43 10.43 8.97
C CYS A 103 -6.14 10.22 8.18
N ILE A 104 -4.98 10.27 8.83
CA ILE A 104 -3.66 10.13 8.19
C ILE A 104 -3.13 8.73 8.46
N ALA A 105 -2.94 7.95 7.40
CA ALA A 105 -2.47 6.56 7.47
C ALA A 105 -3.30 5.64 8.39
N CYS A 106 -4.55 6.00 8.67
CA CYS A 106 -5.45 5.23 9.55
C CYS A 106 -6.79 4.88 8.87
N PRO A 107 -6.76 4.06 7.79
CA PRO A 107 -7.93 3.78 6.97
C PRO A 107 -9.03 3.01 7.72
N THR A 108 -8.65 2.19 8.71
CA THR A 108 -9.62 1.51 9.58
C THR A 108 -10.52 2.51 10.30
N LEU A 109 -9.96 3.59 10.84
CA LEU A 109 -10.76 4.64 11.49
C LEU A 109 -11.69 5.34 10.51
N TYR A 110 -11.21 5.69 9.31
CA TYR A 110 -12.03 6.33 8.29
C TYR A 110 -13.27 5.48 7.96
N ALA A 111 -13.08 4.18 7.74
CA ALA A 111 -14.19 3.28 7.41
C ALA A 111 -15.23 3.19 8.55
N TYR A 112 -14.77 3.13 9.81
CA TYR A 112 -15.65 3.12 10.98
C TYR A 112 -16.35 4.46 11.22
N LEU A 113 -15.69 5.60 10.93
CA LEU A 113 -16.31 6.92 10.95
C LEU A 113 -17.43 7.01 9.92
N LYS A 114 -17.24 6.49 8.70
CA LYS A 114 -18.29 6.46 7.68
C LYS A 114 -19.47 5.56 8.06
N LYS A 115 -19.21 4.46 8.77
CA LYS A 115 -20.26 3.59 9.30
C LYS A 115 -21.10 4.26 10.39
N PHE A 116 -20.47 4.92 11.37
CA PHE A 116 -21.18 5.45 12.54
C PHE A 116 -21.62 6.91 12.43
N GLY A 117 -20.90 7.71 11.64
CA GLY A 117 -21.18 9.13 11.43
C GLY A 117 -21.05 9.51 9.96
N PRO A 118 -21.92 9.00 9.07
CA PRO A 118 -21.84 9.25 7.63
C PRO A 118 -21.95 10.74 7.25
N SER A 119 -22.50 11.58 8.14
CA SER A 119 -22.58 13.03 7.96
C SER A 119 -21.30 13.79 8.34
N VAL A 120 -20.34 13.13 8.99
CA VAL A 120 -19.07 13.77 9.35
C VAL A 120 -18.19 13.93 8.13
N SER A 121 -17.70 15.15 7.92
CA SER A 121 -16.71 15.45 6.89
C SER A 121 -15.38 14.82 7.31
N ALA A 122 -14.97 13.78 6.60
CA ALA A 122 -13.74 13.05 6.89
C ALA A 122 -12.95 12.84 5.59
N GLN A 123 -11.64 13.12 5.65
CA GLN A 123 -10.69 12.90 4.57
C GLN A 123 -9.71 11.81 4.98
N LEU A 124 -9.47 10.83 4.11
CA LEU A 124 -8.40 9.86 4.24
C LEU A 124 -7.15 10.36 3.48
N LEU A 125 -6.03 10.44 4.18
CA LEU A 125 -4.71 10.69 3.64
C LEU A 125 -3.91 9.40 3.72
N GLU A 126 -3.66 8.76 2.58
CA GLU A 126 -3.06 7.43 2.52
C GLU A 126 -2.09 7.28 1.36
N TYR A 127 -1.07 6.43 1.54
CA TYR A 127 -0.12 6.06 0.50
C TYR A 127 -0.71 5.00 -0.43
N ASP A 128 -1.56 4.12 0.10
CA ASP A 128 -2.18 3.05 -0.68
C ASP A 128 -3.27 3.58 -1.62
N LYS A 129 -2.97 3.56 -2.92
CA LYS A 129 -3.87 4.05 -3.97
C LYS A 129 -5.13 3.20 -4.17
N ARG A 130 -5.23 2.01 -3.56
CA ARG A 130 -6.49 1.24 -3.58
C ARG A 130 -7.64 2.00 -2.90
N PHE A 131 -7.33 2.97 -2.04
CA PHE A 131 -8.32 3.86 -1.42
C PHE A 131 -8.79 5.00 -2.33
N GLU A 132 -8.25 5.16 -3.56
CA GLU A 132 -8.76 6.12 -4.56
C GLU A 132 -10.25 5.90 -4.90
N GLN A 133 -10.78 4.71 -4.62
CA GLN A 133 -12.21 4.40 -4.72
C GLN A 133 -13.11 5.32 -3.86
N TYR A 134 -12.57 5.96 -2.82
CA TYR A 134 -13.31 6.95 -2.02
C TYR A 134 -13.41 8.34 -2.70
N GLY A 135 -12.85 8.50 -3.89
CA GLY A 135 -13.00 9.68 -4.72
C GLY A 135 -12.46 10.94 -4.04
N SER A 136 -13.31 11.97 -3.90
CA SER A 136 -12.90 13.26 -3.31
C SER A 136 -12.52 13.16 -1.84
N GLU A 137 -12.91 12.10 -1.14
CA GLU A 137 -12.57 11.88 0.27
C GLU A 137 -11.22 11.17 0.46
N PHE A 138 -10.51 10.86 -0.63
CA PHE A 138 -9.14 10.35 -0.61
C PHE A 138 -8.14 11.43 -1.08
N THR A 139 -7.00 11.51 -0.40
CA THR A 139 -5.83 12.26 -0.84
C THR A 139 -4.62 11.34 -0.74
N PHE A 140 -3.88 11.20 -1.85
CA PHE A 140 -2.61 10.48 -1.82
C PHE A 140 -1.62 11.21 -0.90
N TYR A 141 -1.03 10.48 0.03
CA TYR A 141 -0.10 11.01 1.02
C TYR A 141 1.16 10.15 1.10
N ASP A 142 2.30 10.72 0.71
CA ASP A 142 3.61 10.12 0.92
C ASP A 142 4.21 10.65 2.22
N TYR A 143 4.36 9.78 3.20
CA TYR A 143 4.99 10.10 4.48
C TYR A 143 6.43 10.64 4.31
N ASN A 144 7.16 10.23 3.27
CA ASN A 144 8.52 10.73 3.00
C ASN A 144 8.51 12.20 2.54
N GLN A 145 7.36 12.70 2.11
CA GLN A 145 7.13 14.06 1.64
C GLN A 145 5.93 14.67 2.39
N PRO A 146 6.00 14.79 3.72
CA PRO A 146 4.82 15.08 4.55
C PRO A 146 4.24 16.49 4.32
N GLU A 147 5.01 17.38 3.67
CA GLU A 147 4.59 18.74 3.33
C GLU A 147 3.97 18.87 1.93
N GLU A 148 4.08 17.85 1.07
CA GLU A 148 3.53 17.81 -0.29
C GLU A 148 2.01 17.54 -0.27
N LEU A 149 1.27 18.45 0.35
CA LEU A 149 -0.18 18.39 0.47
C LEU A 149 -0.85 19.49 -0.37
N PRO A 150 -2.04 19.22 -0.93
CA PRO A 150 -2.84 20.26 -1.57
C PRO A 150 -3.07 21.44 -0.62
N SER A 151 -2.94 22.66 -1.15
CA SER A 151 -3.04 23.87 -0.32
C SER A 151 -4.42 24.01 0.36
N SER A 152 -5.46 23.42 -0.23
CA SER A 152 -6.81 23.36 0.34
C SER A 152 -6.90 22.59 1.65
N LEU A 153 -5.95 21.68 1.93
CA LEU A 153 -5.94 20.88 3.17
C LEU A 153 -5.27 21.61 4.34
N LYS A 154 -4.45 22.63 4.03
CA LYS A 154 -3.75 23.40 5.06
C LYS A 154 -4.77 24.15 5.91
N THR A 155 -4.72 23.98 7.23
CA THR A 155 -5.63 24.59 8.21
C THR A 155 -7.12 24.24 8.03
N ALA A 156 -7.44 23.22 7.22
CA ALA A 156 -8.82 22.86 6.91
C ALA A 156 -9.49 22.02 8.01
N TYR A 157 -8.71 21.25 8.77
CA TYR A 157 -9.21 20.23 9.69
C TYR A 157 -9.17 20.68 11.16
N GLN A 158 -10.21 20.36 11.91
CA GLN A 158 -10.31 20.65 13.34
C GLN A 158 -9.84 19.46 14.18
N ILE A 159 -10.01 18.26 13.65
CA ILE A 159 -9.58 17.01 14.28
C ILE A 159 -8.65 16.30 13.30
N VAL A 160 -7.47 15.92 13.78
CA VAL A 160 -6.50 15.14 13.01
C VAL A 160 -6.16 13.91 13.82
N VAL A 161 -6.34 12.74 13.21
CA VAL A 161 -5.90 11.46 13.76
C VAL A 161 -4.88 10.88 12.80
N ALA A 162 -3.75 10.42 13.34
CA ALA A 162 -2.66 9.88 12.55
C ALA A 162 -2.15 8.59 13.16
N ASP A 163 -1.97 7.57 12.31
CA ASP A 163 -1.33 6.31 12.68
C ASP A 163 -0.28 5.92 11.61
N PRO A 164 0.85 6.64 11.55
CA PRO A 164 1.85 6.41 10.51
C PRO A 164 2.52 5.03 10.67
N PRO A 165 3.05 4.45 9.57
CA PRO A 165 3.78 3.19 9.60
C PRO A 165 5.04 3.30 10.47
N TYR A 166 5.67 2.15 10.77
CA TYR A 166 6.90 2.12 11.56
C TYR A 166 8.00 3.00 10.96
N LEU A 167 8.42 4.01 11.73
CA LEU A 167 9.39 5.00 11.29
C LEU A 167 10.81 4.57 11.64
N VAL A 168 11.63 4.30 10.64
CA VAL A 168 13.08 4.20 10.79
C VAL A 168 13.73 5.50 10.38
N ARG A 169 14.62 6.05 11.22
CA ARG A 169 15.48 7.16 10.81
C ARG A 169 16.42 6.66 9.73
N THR A 170 16.30 7.23 8.53
CA THR A 170 17.34 7.16 7.50
C THR A 170 18.33 8.31 7.68
#